data_AF-A0A023BNV9-F1
#
_entry.id   AF-A0A023BNV9-F1
#
_cell.length_a   1.000
_cell.length_b   1.000
_cell.length_c   1.000
_cell.angle_alpha   90.00
_cell.angle_beta   90.00
_cell.angle_gamma   90.00
#
_symmetry.space_group_name_H-M   'P 1'
#
loop_
_entity.id
_entity.type
_entity.pdbx_description
1 polymer ?
#
loop_
_entity_poly.entity_id
_entity_poly.type
_entity_poly.pdbx_seq_one_letter_code
_entity_poly.pdbx_strand_id
1 'polypeptide(L)'
;MDIVRGLKPAIAEFTDLEQKLVIKVAKKLKNNGFPVNDVTRIHLKKRILNDTEYYTENEITFFINPGVYKEDEFNWGIETITIGWEDPSVIRTPDGGIEFIVGNKIKPEDLVMNLYGVNDSYSYHSLLKDHNSIIKEINNALLANNLEEIKHFTFQGIVGLLRNYLIVITAHNENKSLYEMAIRRVDHTLIDSKHFNKLFEQYRLKIDTNTSKIEVLDSFDPTLFPTPASDPMPPTKKKF
;
A
#
# COMPACT_ATOMS: atom_id res chain seq x y z
N MET A 1 13.43 -4.36 17.20
CA MET A 1 12.22 -3.54 17.07
C MET A 1 11.32 -4.37 16.20
N ASP A 2 10.24 -4.89 16.77
CA ASP A 2 9.53 -6.00 16.16
C ASP A 2 8.24 -5.46 15.58
N ILE A 3 8.25 -5.24 14.27
CA ILE A 3 7.06 -4.87 13.52
C ILE A 3 6.19 -6.12 13.45
N VAL A 4 4.98 -6.04 14.01
CA VAL A 4 4.03 -7.15 13.99
C VAL A 4 3.66 -7.46 12.54
N ARG A 5 3.84 -8.73 12.14
CA ARG A 5 3.61 -9.22 10.78
C ARG A 5 2.69 -10.41 10.75
N GLY A 6 2.11 -10.60 9.58
CA GLY A 6 1.27 -11.71 9.24
C GLY A 6 -0.20 -11.33 9.19
N LEU A 7 -0.94 -12.12 8.42
CA LEU A 7 -2.35 -11.93 8.21
C LEU A 7 -3.16 -11.91 9.51
N LYS A 8 -2.88 -12.84 10.43
CA LYS A 8 -3.64 -13.01 11.69
C LYS A 8 -3.64 -11.75 12.56
N PRO A 9 -2.47 -11.17 12.92
CA PRO A 9 -2.48 -9.92 13.67
C PRO A 9 -3.06 -8.74 12.87
N ALA A 10 -2.86 -8.70 11.54
CA ALA A 10 -3.36 -7.61 10.70
C ALA A 10 -4.89 -7.55 10.60
N ILE A 11 -5.59 -8.66 10.88
CA ILE A 11 -7.07 -8.73 10.83
C ILE A 11 -7.73 -8.87 12.20
N ALA A 12 -6.97 -8.78 13.30
CA ALA A 12 -7.47 -9.11 14.64
C ALA A 12 -8.66 -8.22 15.09
N GLU A 13 -8.74 -6.99 14.58
CA GLU A 13 -9.80 -6.02 14.92
C GLU A 13 -11.01 -6.06 13.97
N PHE A 14 -10.99 -6.97 12.98
CA PHE A 14 -12.09 -7.12 12.03
C PHE A 14 -13.15 -8.09 12.56
N THR A 15 -14.39 -7.96 12.09
CA THR A 15 -15.48 -8.90 12.41
C THR A 15 -15.22 -10.28 11.80
N ASP A 16 -15.90 -11.32 12.28
CA ASP A 16 -15.73 -12.68 11.74
C ASP A 16 -16.01 -12.76 10.23
N LEU A 17 -17.00 -12.01 9.74
CA LEU A 17 -17.34 -11.94 8.30
C LEU A 17 -16.21 -11.28 7.50
N GLU A 18 -15.67 -10.18 8.00
CA GLU A 18 -14.56 -9.46 7.39
C GLU A 18 -13.29 -10.32 7.38
N GLN A 19 -12.96 -10.98 8.49
CA GLN A 19 -11.82 -11.90 8.57
C GLN A 19 -11.97 -13.04 7.56
N LYS A 20 -13.17 -13.63 7.45
CA LYS A 20 -13.46 -14.68 6.47
C LYS A 20 -13.25 -14.20 5.03
N LEU A 21 -13.70 -12.99 4.70
CA LEU A 21 -13.48 -12.38 3.37
C LEU A 21 -11.98 -12.19 3.10
N VAL A 22 -11.29 -11.52 4.01
CA VAL A 22 -9.87 -11.18 3.88
C VAL A 22 -9.01 -12.44 3.75
N ILE A 23 -9.29 -13.49 4.55
CA ILE A 23 -8.58 -14.78 4.46
C ILE A 23 -8.80 -15.44 3.10
N LYS A 24 -10.02 -15.39 2.55
CA LYS A 24 -10.33 -15.97 1.23
C LYS A 24 -9.54 -15.29 0.12
N VAL A 25 -9.43 -13.96 0.17
CA VAL A 25 -8.67 -13.15 -0.80
C VAL A 25 -7.16 -13.37 -0.63
N ALA A 26 -6.66 -13.34 0.60
CA ALA A 26 -5.24 -13.55 0.89
C ALA A 26 -4.74 -14.94 0.44
N LYS A 27 -5.57 -15.99 0.54
CA LYS A 27 -5.24 -17.31 -0.01
C LYS A 27 -5.05 -17.28 -1.53
N LYS A 28 -5.88 -16.55 -2.26
CA LYS A 28 -5.72 -16.38 -3.71
C LYS A 28 -4.44 -15.61 -4.04
N LEU A 29 -4.16 -14.51 -3.33
CA LEU A 29 -2.92 -13.74 -3.48
C LEU A 29 -1.66 -14.59 -3.20
N LYS A 30 -1.69 -15.40 -2.14
CA LYS A 30 -0.59 -16.30 -1.79
C LYS A 30 -0.30 -17.29 -2.92
N ASN A 31 -1.34 -17.81 -3.58
CA ASN A 31 -1.16 -18.74 -4.71
C ASN A 31 -0.46 -18.07 -5.91
N ASN A 32 -0.56 -16.74 -6.04
CA ASN A 32 0.15 -15.96 -7.06
C ASN A 32 1.53 -15.46 -6.58
N GLY A 33 1.98 -15.85 -5.39
CA GLY A 33 3.30 -15.52 -4.85
C GLY A 33 3.35 -14.32 -3.90
N PHE A 34 2.21 -13.69 -3.59
CA PHE A 34 2.18 -12.55 -2.65
C PHE A 34 2.61 -12.99 -1.24
N PRO A 35 3.54 -12.28 -0.57
CA PRO A 35 4.06 -12.69 0.71
C PRO A 35 3.11 -12.31 1.85
N VAL A 36 1.99 -13.02 1.96
CA VAL A 36 0.94 -12.78 2.99
C VAL A 36 1.44 -12.86 4.44
N ASN A 37 2.59 -13.50 4.67
CA ASN A 37 3.21 -13.59 5.99
C ASN A 37 3.91 -12.30 6.40
N ASP A 38 4.24 -11.43 5.45
CA ASP A 38 4.91 -10.15 5.69
C ASP A 38 3.93 -8.98 5.74
N VAL A 39 2.63 -9.25 5.59
CA VAL A 39 1.58 -8.24 5.71
C VAL A 39 1.62 -7.62 7.10
N THR A 40 1.70 -6.30 7.16
CA THR A 40 1.70 -5.53 8.40
C THR A 40 0.37 -4.83 8.65
N ARG A 41 -0.40 -4.55 7.59
CA ARG A 41 -1.70 -3.88 7.68
C ARG A 41 -2.63 -4.29 6.55
N ILE A 42 -3.92 -4.27 6.84
CA ILE A 42 -4.99 -4.46 5.86
C ILE A 42 -6.01 -3.35 6.04
N HIS A 43 -6.59 -2.90 4.92
CA HIS A 43 -7.70 -1.97 4.94
C HIS A 43 -8.83 -2.46 4.03
N LEU A 44 -10.06 -2.48 4.55
CA LEU A 44 -11.30 -2.65 3.80
C LEU A 44 -11.90 -1.27 3.50
N LYS A 45 -12.14 -0.98 2.22
CA LYS A 45 -12.77 0.28 1.80
C LYS A 45 -14.18 0.48 2.39
N LYS A 46 -14.93 -0.61 2.55
CA LYS A 46 -16.22 -0.63 3.24
C LYS A 46 -16.22 -1.72 4.31
N ARG A 47 -16.71 -1.40 5.52
CA ARG A 47 -16.96 -2.40 6.58
C ARG A 47 -18.11 -3.33 6.17
N ILE A 48 -18.15 -4.52 6.75
CA ILE A 48 -19.17 -5.53 6.48
C ILE A 48 -19.92 -5.81 7.77
N LEU A 49 -21.12 -5.25 7.88
CA LEU A 49 -21.96 -5.30 9.07
C LEU A 49 -22.94 -6.48 9.07
N ASN A 50 -23.21 -7.05 7.89
CA ASN A 50 -24.17 -8.13 7.71
C ASN A 50 -23.85 -8.97 6.46
N ASP A 51 -24.58 -10.08 6.30
CA ASP A 51 -24.40 -11.00 5.18
C ASP A 51 -24.73 -10.38 3.82
N THR A 52 -25.66 -9.43 3.74
CA THR A 52 -25.98 -8.75 2.48
C THR A 52 -24.80 -7.92 1.99
N GLU A 53 -24.17 -7.17 2.89
CA GLU A 53 -22.98 -6.36 2.58
C GLU A 53 -21.78 -7.21 2.17
N TYR A 54 -21.69 -8.46 2.65
CA TYR A 54 -20.64 -9.40 2.27
C TYR A 54 -20.61 -9.66 0.76
N TYR A 55 -21.79 -9.70 0.11
CA TYR A 55 -21.95 -9.95 -1.33
C TYR A 55 -21.98 -8.66 -2.18
N THR A 56 -21.56 -7.53 -1.62
CA THR A 56 -21.44 -6.27 -2.38
C THR A 56 -20.01 -6.05 -2.87
N GLU A 57 -19.87 -5.19 -3.87
CA GLU A 57 -18.56 -4.77 -4.37
C GLU A 57 -17.78 -4.03 -3.27
N ASN A 58 -16.55 -4.50 -3.04
CA ASN A 58 -15.66 -3.98 -2.02
C ASN A 58 -14.21 -4.01 -2.51
N GLU A 59 -13.31 -3.38 -1.76
CA GLU A 59 -11.90 -3.27 -2.09
C GLU A 59 -11.08 -3.52 -0.83
N ILE A 60 -10.04 -4.35 -0.97
CA ILE A 60 -9.12 -4.69 0.11
C ILE A 60 -7.72 -4.25 -0.29
N THR A 61 -7.08 -3.47 0.56
CA THR A 61 -5.69 -3.08 0.37
C THR A 61 -4.81 -3.79 1.40
N PHE A 62 -3.82 -4.55 0.92
CA PHE A 62 -2.80 -5.23 1.72
C PHE A 62 -1.50 -4.42 1.71
N PHE A 63 -0.85 -4.31 2.87
CA PHE A 63 0.42 -3.60 3.03
C PHE A 63 1.52 -4.51 3.56
N ILE A 64 2.67 -4.49 2.90
CA ILE A 64 3.98 -4.97 3.36
C ILE A 64 4.80 -3.72 3.65
N ASN A 65 4.56 -3.14 4.83
CA ASN A 65 5.11 -1.84 5.21
C ASN A 65 5.88 -1.95 6.54
N PRO A 66 7.18 -1.62 6.60
CA PRO A 66 8.01 -1.11 5.51
C PRO A 66 8.44 -2.24 4.58
N GLY A 67 8.39 -1.99 3.28
CA GLY A 67 8.86 -2.93 2.28
C GLY A 67 10.34 -2.70 1.99
N VAL A 68 11.14 -3.76 1.84
CA VAL A 68 12.56 -3.67 1.45
C VAL A 68 12.73 -4.39 0.12
N TYR A 69 13.23 -3.68 -0.90
CA TYR A 69 13.37 -4.16 -2.28
C TYR A 69 14.76 -3.86 -2.84
N LYS A 70 15.13 -4.47 -3.97
CA LYS A 70 16.35 -4.07 -4.70
C LYS A 70 16.03 -3.01 -5.73
N GLU A 71 17.04 -2.23 -6.08
CA GLU A 71 16.97 -1.10 -7.01
C GLU A 71 16.28 -1.41 -8.36
N ASP A 72 16.54 -2.57 -8.95
CA ASP A 72 15.95 -2.98 -10.24
C ASP A 72 14.69 -3.84 -10.11
N GLU A 73 14.26 -4.09 -8.88
CA GLU A 73 13.28 -5.11 -8.49
C GLU A 73 12.16 -4.50 -7.64
N PHE A 74 11.86 -3.24 -7.92
CA PHE A 74 11.03 -2.41 -7.08
C PHE A 74 9.57 -2.87 -7.08
N ASN A 75 9.03 -3.13 -5.88
CA ASN A 75 7.60 -3.36 -5.66
C ASN A 75 7.14 -2.42 -4.54
N TRP A 76 5.96 -1.82 -4.65
CA TRP A 76 5.46 -0.88 -3.64
C TRP A 76 5.07 -1.54 -2.31
N GLY A 77 4.95 -2.86 -2.27
CA GLY A 77 4.46 -3.57 -1.09
C GLY A 77 3.00 -3.26 -0.77
N ILE A 78 2.26 -2.68 -1.72
CA ILE A 78 0.83 -2.42 -1.63
C ILE A 78 0.14 -3.23 -2.71
N GLU A 79 -0.86 -4.00 -2.32
CA GLU A 79 -1.74 -4.70 -3.24
C GLU A 79 -3.19 -4.31 -2.96
N THR A 80 -3.84 -3.68 -3.92
CA THR A 80 -5.26 -3.29 -3.84
C THR A 80 -6.08 -4.20 -4.72
N ILE A 81 -6.95 -5.00 -4.11
CA ILE A 81 -7.79 -5.98 -4.79
C ILE A 81 -9.25 -5.53 -4.73
N THR A 82 -9.86 -5.38 -5.90
CA THR A 82 -11.30 -5.19 -6.03
C THR A 82 -11.98 -6.55 -6.02
N ILE A 83 -13.05 -6.65 -5.24
CA ILE A 83 -13.85 -7.85 -5.05
C ILE A 83 -15.22 -7.62 -5.68
N GLY A 84 -15.53 -8.47 -6.65
CA GLY A 84 -16.86 -8.59 -7.23
C GLY A 84 -17.46 -9.96 -6.95
N TRP A 85 -18.77 -10.04 -7.12
CA TRP A 85 -19.54 -11.26 -7.02
C TRP A 85 -20.26 -11.46 -8.35
N GLU A 86 -20.03 -12.61 -8.98
CA GLU A 86 -20.57 -12.94 -10.29
C GLU A 86 -21.50 -14.15 -10.17
N ASP A 87 -22.57 -14.08 -10.94
CA ASP A 87 -23.52 -15.17 -11.10
C ASP A 87 -22.79 -16.37 -11.76
N PRO A 88 -22.85 -17.59 -11.17
CA PRO A 88 -22.15 -18.76 -11.70
C PRO A 88 -22.63 -19.21 -13.09
N SER A 89 -23.80 -18.76 -13.54
CA SER A 89 -24.32 -19.00 -14.89
C SER A 89 -23.72 -18.08 -15.95
N VAL A 90 -22.92 -17.09 -15.56
CA VAL A 90 -22.19 -16.24 -16.49
C VAL A 90 -21.02 -17.03 -17.06
N ILE A 91 -21.02 -17.21 -18.38
CA ILE A 91 -19.95 -17.86 -19.13
C ILE A 91 -19.25 -16.78 -19.94
N ARG A 92 -17.96 -16.60 -19.71
CA ARG A 92 -17.11 -15.69 -20.50
C ARG A 92 -16.43 -16.48 -21.61
N THR A 93 -16.69 -16.08 -22.85
CA THR A 93 -16.08 -16.72 -24.01
C THR A 93 -14.70 -16.12 -24.31
N PRO A 94 -13.76 -16.87 -24.95
CA PRO A 94 -12.41 -16.39 -25.21
C PRO A 94 -12.31 -15.13 -26.09
N ASP A 95 -13.34 -14.83 -26.86
CA ASP A 95 -13.47 -13.63 -27.70
C ASP A 95 -13.97 -12.39 -26.93
N GLY A 96 -14.15 -12.52 -25.60
CA GLY A 96 -14.65 -11.44 -24.74
C GLY A 96 -16.18 -11.35 -24.68
N GLY A 97 -16.90 -12.29 -25.30
CA GLY A 97 -18.34 -12.41 -25.17
C GLY A 97 -18.77 -12.86 -23.77
N ILE A 98 -20.04 -12.58 -23.44
CA ILE A 98 -20.67 -12.95 -22.17
C ILE A 98 -21.99 -13.64 -22.50
N GLU A 99 -22.12 -14.89 -22.05
CA GLU A 99 -23.35 -15.67 -22.13
C GLU A 99 -23.93 -15.87 -20.73
N PHE A 100 -25.26 -15.93 -20.61
CA PHE A 100 -25.93 -16.15 -19.33
C PHE A 100 -27.19 -16.98 -19.51
N ILE A 101 -27.49 -17.84 -18.54
CA ILE A 101 -28.69 -18.68 -18.53
C ILE A 101 -29.83 -17.89 -17.89
N VAL A 102 -30.81 -17.48 -18.69
CA VAL A 102 -31.96 -16.70 -18.22
C VAL A 102 -32.94 -17.59 -17.44
N GLY A 103 -33.46 -17.08 -16.32
CA GLY A 103 -34.59 -17.70 -15.59
C GLY A 103 -34.21 -18.43 -14.30
N ASN A 104 -32.92 -18.54 -13.97
CA ASN A 104 -32.48 -19.06 -12.68
C ASN A 104 -32.58 -17.97 -11.59
N LYS A 105 -33.29 -18.26 -10.49
CA LYS A 105 -33.25 -17.42 -9.29
C LYS A 105 -32.02 -17.82 -8.48
N ILE A 106 -31.04 -16.93 -8.40
CA ILE A 106 -29.79 -17.17 -7.68
C ILE A 106 -29.85 -16.47 -6.32
N LYS A 107 -29.40 -17.17 -5.27
CA LYS A 107 -29.26 -16.56 -3.95
C LYS A 107 -27.86 -15.94 -3.80
N PRO A 108 -27.68 -14.92 -2.95
CA PRO A 108 -26.37 -14.31 -2.74
C PRO A 108 -25.27 -15.32 -2.40
N GLU A 109 -25.57 -16.35 -1.60
CA GLU A 109 -24.64 -17.42 -1.23
C GLU A 109 -24.15 -18.30 -2.40
N ASP A 110 -24.87 -18.30 -3.52
CA ASP A 110 -24.50 -19.04 -4.73
C ASP A 110 -23.55 -18.24 -5.64
N LEU A 111 -23.30 -16.96 -5.33
CA LEU A 111 -22.42 -16.10 -6.11
C LEU A 111 -20.95 -16.50 -5.99
N VAL A 112 -20.23 -16.41 -7.11
CA VAL A 112 -18.80 -16.71 -7.20
C VAL A 112 -18.00 -15.43 -7.02
N MET A 113 -16.96 -15.50 -6.19
CA MET A 113 -16.07 -14.35 -5.94
C MET A 113 -15.07 -14.16 -7.07
N ASN A 114 -15.15 -13.00 -7.71
CA ASN A 114 -14.19 -12.50 -8.69
C ASN A 114 -13.26 -11.48 -8.06
N LEU A 115 -11.98 -11.59 -8.37
CA LEU A 115 -10.94 -10.65 -7.94
C LEU A 115 -10.39 -9.93 -9.16
N TYR A 116 -10.27 -8.61 -9.06
CA TYR A 116 -9.63 -7.77 -10.07
C TYR A 116 -8.42 -7.06 -9.47
N GLY A 117 -7.50 -6.64 -10.34
CA GLY A 117 -6.27 -5.96 -9.93
C GLY A 117 -5.22 -6.89 -9.31
N VAL A 118 -5.39 -8.21 -9.44
CA VAL A 118 -4.40 -9.19 -8.97
C VAL A 118 -3.20 -9.19 -9.91
N ASN A 119 -2.01 -8.97 -9.38
CA ASN A 119 -0.78 -9.12 -10.15
C ASN A 119 -0.31 -10.59 -10.19
N ASP A 120 0.11 -11.05 -11.37
CA ASP A 120 0.47 -12.46 -11.64
C ASP A 120 1.90 -12.81 -11.22
N SER A 121 2.73 -11.85 -10.81
CA SER A 121 4.14 -12.09 -10.52
C SER A 121 4.63 -11.26 -9.34
N TYR A 122 4.95 -11.95 -8.24
CA TYR A 122 5.79 -11.40 -7.17
C TYR A 122 7.13 -12.13 -7.20
N SER A 123 8.09 -11.60 -7.94
CA SER A 123 9.42 -12.18 -8.08
C SER A 123 10.33 -11.96 -6.86
N TYR A 124 9.83 -11.76 -5.64
CA TYR A 124 10.71 -11.33 -4.52
C TYR A 124 10.49 -12.05 -3.20
N HIS A 125 11.36 -13.05 -2.96
CA HIS A 125 11.62 -13.62 -1.62
C HIS A 125 13.05 -13.32 -1.11
N SER A 126 13.95 -12.80 -1.96
CA SER A 126 15.40 -12.83 -1.69
C SER A 126 15.94 -11.74 -0.74
N LEU A 127 15.13 -10.75 -0.34
CA LEU A 127 15.49 -9.76 0.69
C LEU A 127 14.86 -10.01 2.07
N LEU A 128 14.03 -11.05 2.22
CA LEU A 128 13.30 -11.34 3.46
C LEU A 128 14.21 -11.82 4.60
N LYS A 129 15.40 -12.36 4.30
CA LYS A 129 16.29 -12.93 5.31
C LYS A 129 16.92 -11.87 6.24
N ASP A 130 17.23 -10.70 5.69
CA ASP A 130 17.90 -9.61 6.41
C ASP A 130 17.00 -8.38 6.62
N HIS A 131 15.74 -8.45 6.16
CA HIS A 131 14.75 -7.38 6.24
C HIS A 131 14.67 -6.71 7.62
N ASN A 132 14.63 -7.51 8.69
CA ASN A 132 14.61 -7.00 10.06
C ASN A 132 15.90 -6.29 10.48
N SER A 133 17.06 -6.76 10.02
CA SER A 133 18.35 -6.11 10.29
C SER A 133 18.43 -4.77 9.57
N ILE A 134 18.08 -4.75 8.29
CA ILE A 134 18.07 -3.55 7.45
C ILE A 134 17.17 -2.47 8.06
N ILE A 135 15.94 -2.84 8.43
CA ILE A 135 15.01 -1.90 9.09
C ILE A 135 15.59 -1.38 10.41
N LYS A 136 16.23 -2.23 11.20
CA LYS A 136 16.83 -1.83 12.47
C LYS A 136 17.98 -0.84 12.25
N GLU A 137 18.84 -1.09 11.27
CA GLU A 137 19.95 -0.20 10.91
C GLU A 137 19.45 1.17 10.44
N ILE A 138 18.49 1.19 9.51
CA ILE A 138 17.88 2.43 9.03
C ILE A 138 17.17 3.17 10.15
N ASN A 139 16.43 2.46 11.01
CA ASN A 139 15.78 3.08 12.16
C ASN A 139 16.79 3.73 13.12
N ASN A 140 17.94 3.09 13.35
CA ASN A 140 19.00 3.68 14.17
C ASN A 140 19.57 4.95 13.52
N ALA A 141 19.81 4.94 12.20
CA ALA A 141 20.26 6.11 11.46
C ALA A 141 19.24 7.28 11.57
N LEU A 142 17.94 7.00 11.44
CA LEU A 142 16.88 8.00 11.60
C LEU A 142 16.85 8.60 13.02
N LEU A 143 16.99 7.76 14.05
CA LEU A 143 16.97 8.20 15.46
C LEU A 143 18.23 8.98 15.85
N ALA A 144 19.38 8.68 15.26
CA ALA A 144 20.65 9.35 15.52
C ALA A 144 20.83 10.66 14.72
N ASN A 145 20.01 10.86 13.68
CA ASN A 145 20.10 12.02 12.82
C ASN A 145 19.75 13.34 13.53
N ASN A 146 20.46 14.40 13.17
CA ASN A 146 20.30 15.76 13.71
C ASN A 146 19.88 16.80 12.65
N LEU A 147 19.57 16.39 11.41
CA LEU A 147 19.07 17.28 10.37
C LEU A 147 17.71 17.88 10.78
N GLU A 148 17.69 19.20 11.03
CA GLU A 148 16.49 19.91 11.50
C GLU A 148 15.29 19.78 10.56
N GLU A 149 15.51 19.73 9.24
CA GLU A 149 14.46 19.54 8.22
C GLU A 149 13.61 18.28 8.47
N ILE A 150 14.26 17.21 8.94
CA ILE A 150 13.62 15.89 9.07
C ILE A 150 13.44 15.43 10.52
N LYS A 151 14.07 16.12 11.48
CA LYS A 151 14.09 15.78 12.91
C LYS A 151 12.70 15.62 13.53
N HIS A 152 11.75 16.46 13.10
CA HIS A 152 10.37 16.40 13.57
C HIS A 152 9.61 15.15 13.14
N PHE A 153 10.09 14.38 12.15
CA PHE A 153 9.50 13.09 11.82
C PHE A 153 10.36 11.92 12.25
N THR A 154 11.69 12.06 12.23
CA THR A 154 12.58 10.95 12.56
C THR A 154 12.61 10.61 14.05
N PHE A 155 12.16 11.52 14.94
CA PHE A 155 12.22 11.32 16.40
C PHE A 155 11.40 10.12 16.92
N GLN A 156 10.38 9.67 16.17
CA GLN A 156 9.58 8.49 16.53
C GLN A 156 10.08 7.19 15.87
N GLY A 157 11.13 7.29 15.04
CA GLY A 157 11.62 6.19 14.23
C GLY A 157 10.56 5.68 13.24
N ILE A 158 10.87 4.54 12.61
CA ILE A 158 10.02 3.92 11.59
C ILE A 158 8.64 3.56 12.15
N VAL A 159 8.54 3.05 13.39
CA VAL A 159 7.27 2.60 13.99
C VAL A 159 6.23 3.72 14.11
N GLY A 160 6.66 4.94 14.45
CA GLY A 160 5.75 6.10 14.48
C GLY A 160 5.20 6.45 13.10
N LEU A 161 6.03 6.26 12.06
CA LEU A 161 5.69 6.61 10.67
C LEU A 161 4.78 5.57 10.00
N LEU A 162 4.95 4.28 10.30
CA LEU A 162 4.24 3.19 9.61
C LEU A 162 2.70 3.27 9.66
N ARG A 163 2.13 4.00 10.63
CA ARG A 163 0.67 4.12 10.77
C ARG A 163 0.04 4.97 9.69
N ASN A 164 0.71 6.01 9.21
CA ASN A 164 0.13 6.98 8.29
C ASN A 164 0.96 7.18 7.02
N TYR A 165 2.09 6.48 6.90
CA TYR A 165 2.99 6.57 5.77
C TYR A 165 3.29 5.20 5.21
N LEU A 166 3.31 5.11 3.89
CA LEU A 166 3.97 4.03 3.17
C LEU A 166 5.47 4.31 3.19
N ILE A 167 6.24 3.34 3.66
CA ILE A 167 7.68 3.39 3.72
C ILE A 167 8.20 2.28 2.82
N VAL A 168 8.90 2.69 1.77
CA VAL A 168 9.60 1.76 0.88
C VAL A 168 11.09 2.01 0.99
N ILE A 169 11.83 0.94 1.22
CA ILE A 169 13.28 0.94 1.32
C ILE A 169 13.82 0.18 0.12
N THR A 170 14.72 0.81 -0.63
CA THR A 170 15.39 0.22 -1.78
C THR A 170 16.86 0.08 -1.45
N ALA A 171 17.35 -1.15 -1.45
CA ALA A 171 18.76 -1.47 -1.28
C ALA A 171 19.50 -1.33 -2.62
N HIS A 172 20.64 -0.66 -2.60
CA HIS A 172 21.51 -0.55 -3.78
C HIS A 172 22.25 -1.87 -4.03
N ASN A 173 22.26 -2.33 -5.28
CA ASN A 173 22.86 -3.61 -5.66
C ASN A 173 24.39 -3.64 -5.44
N GLU A 174 25.04 -2.49 -5.60
CA GLU A 174 26.51 -2.36 -5.55
C GLU A 174 27.05 -2.00 -4.16
N ASN A 175 26.22 -1.42 -3.28
CA ASN A 175 26.65 -0.96 -1.96
C ASN A 175 25.68 -1.42 -0.85
N LYS A 176 26.14 -2.38 -0.04
CA LYS A 176 25.35 -3.02 1.02
C LYS A 176 24.98 -2.09 2.20
N SER A 177 25.63 -0.95 2.35
CA SER A 177 25.29 0.01 3.42
C SER A 177 24.43 1.17 2.94
N LEU A 178 24.15 1.24 1.63
CA LEU A 178 23.43 2.36 1.04
C LEU A 178 22.00 1.96 0.71
N TYR A 179 21.07 2.78 1.18
CA TYR A 179 19.64 2.58 0.97
C TYR A 179 18.98 3.88 0.53
N GLU A 180 17.99 3.76 -0.34
CA GLU A 180 17.01 4.81 -0.59
C GLU A 180 15.74 4.51 0.21
N MET A 181 15.22 5.50 0.93
CA MET A 181 13.97 5.40 1.68
C MET A 181 12.97 6.40 1.13
N ALA A 182 11.90 5.90 0.53
CA ALA A 182 10.75 6.70 0.11
C ALA A 182 9.67 6.66 1.20
N ILE A 183 9.27 7.83 1.67
CA ILE A 183 8.22 8.02 2.67
C ILE A 183 7.08 8.77 1.99
N ARG A 184 5.94 8.10 1.83
CA ARG A 184 4.76 8.65 1.15
C ARG A 184 3.56 8.64 2.07
N ARG A 185 2.80 9.72 2.07
CA ARG A 185 1.52 9.77 2.77
C ARG A 185 0.56 8.76 2.12
N VAL A 186 -0.11 7.94 2.92
CA VAL A 186 -1.17 7.06 2.41
C VAL A 186 -2.42 7.87 2.05
N ASP A 187 -3.25 7.34 1.15
CA ASP A 187 -4.50 7.99 0.78
C ASP A 187 -5.32 8.39 1.99
N HIS A 188 -5.98 9.55 1.91
CA HIS A 188 -6.69 10.16 3.03
C HIS A 188 -7.75 9.24 3.67
N THR A 189 -8.33 8.33 2.89
CA THR A 189 -9.30 7.33 3.35
C THR A 189 -8.67 6.26 4.23
N LEU A 190 -7.36 6.04 4.14
CA LEU A 190 -6.60 5.00 4.86
C LEU A 190 -5.83 5.55 6.08
N ILE A 191 -5.97 6.84 6.38
CA ILE A 191 -5.26 7.53 7.47
C ILE A 191 -5.95 7.26 8.80
N ASP A 192 -5.18 6.85 9.80
CA ASP A 192 -5.62 6.84 11.20
C ASP A 192 -5.51 8.25 11.79
N SER A 193 -6.64 8.94 11.87
CA SER A 193 -6.76 10.31 12.35
C SER A 193 -6.33 10.48 13.81
N LYS A 194 -6.35 9.43 14.64
CA LYS A 194 -5.90 9.50 16.05
C LYS A 194 -4.39 9.64 16.18
N HIS A 195 -3.64 9.18 15.17
CA HIS A 195 -2.17 9.18 15.16
C HIS A 195 -1.61 10.06 14.04
N PHE A 196 -2.44 10.94 13.45
CA PHE A 196 -2.03 11.83 12.38
C PHE A 196 -1.16 12.95 12.93
N ASN A 197 0.15 12.70 13.00
CA ASN A 197 1.14 13.75 13.00
C ASN A 197 1.12 14.39 11.63
N LYS A 198 0.98 15.71 11.58
CA LYS A 198 0.81 16.51 10.37
C LYS A 198 2.12 16.48 9.54
N LEU A 199 2.52 15.36 8.92
CA LEU A 199 3.51 15.45 7.85
C LEU A 199 2.81 15.97 6.60
N PHE A 200 3.36 17.09 6.11
CA PHE A 200 2.95 17.74 4.89
C PHE A 200 3.65 17.16 3.67
N GLU A 201 4.88 16.67 3.79
CA GLU A 201 5.73 16.34 2.64
C GLU A 201 5.98 14.84 2.52
N GLN A 202 6.07 14.37 1.27
CA GLN A 202 6.69 13.10 0.91
C GLN A 202 8.20 13.31 0.79
N TYR A 203 9.00 12.34 1.23
CA TYR A 203 10.45 12.43 1.22
C TYR A 203 11.07 11.25 0.48
N ARG A 204 12.15 11.50 -0.25
CA ARG A 204 13.13 10.47 -0.63
C ARG A 204 14.46 10.78 0.03
N LEU A 205 14.92 9.83 0.83
CA LEU A 205 16.12 9.94 1.64
C LEU A 205 17.15 8.94 1.13
N LYS A 206 18.40 9.36 1.07
CA LYS A 206 19.55 8.48 0.91
C LYS A 206 20.17 8.25 2.29
N ILE A 207 20.29 7.00 2.68
CA ILE A 207 20.73 6.59 4.02
C ILE A 207 21.94 5.69 3.87
N ASP A 208 23.06 6.10 4.45
CA ASP A 208 24.25 5.25 4.60
C ASP A 208 24.30 4.70 6.03
N THR A 209 24.03 3.41 6.19
CA THR A 209 23.97 2.77 7.51
C THR A 209 25.33 2.65 8.18
N ASN A 210 26.44 2.69 7.42
CA ASN A 210 27.78 2.67 8.00
C ASN A 210 28.14 3.97 8.72
N THR A 211 27.77 5.10 8.13
CA THR A 211 28.07 6.44 8.66
C THR A 211 26.90 7.03 9.45
N SER A 212 25.72 6.39 9.40
CA SER A 212 24.44 6.95 9.87
C SER A 212 24.10 8.30 9.24
N LYS A 213 24.71 8.63 8.10
CA LYS A 213 24.46 9.87 7.39
C LYS A 213 23.17 9.74 6.58
N ILE A 214 22.33 10.77 6.68
CA ILE A 214 21.13 10.92 5.88
C ILE A 214 21.31 12.12 4.95
N GLU A 215 20.86 11.97 3.71
CA GLU A 215 20.78 13.04 2.72
C GLU A 215 19.35 13.07 2.18
N VAL A 216 18.74 14.27 2.13
CA VAL A 216 17.43 14.47 1.50
C VAL A 216 17.66 14.61 0.00
N LEU A 217 17.15 13.65 -0.78
CA LEU A 217 17.26 13.67 -2.24
C LEU A 217 16.16 14.54 -2.85
N ASP A 218 14.93 14.35 -2.37
CA ASP A 218 13.78 15.18 -2.72
C ASP A 218 12.77 15.25 -1.57
N SER A 219 11.98 16.32 -1.60
CA SER A 219 10.82 16.53 -0.76
C SER A 219 9.70 17.21 -1.58
N PHE A 220 8.46 16.79 -1.36
CA PHE A 220 7.31 17.34 -2.07
C PHE A 220 6.04 17.33 -1.20
N ASP A 221 5.37 18.47 -1.09
CA ASP A 221 4.05 18.58 -0.46
C ASP A 221 2.95 18.22 -1.48
N PRO A 222 2.26 17.07 -1.34
CA PRO A 222 1.19 16.66 -2.24
C PRO A 222 -0.08 17.52 -2.10
N THR A 223 -0.12 18.47 -1.17
CA THR A 223 -1.20 19.46 -1.04
C THR A 223 -0.93 20.74 -1.83
N LEU A 224 0.32 20.99 -2.24
CA LEU A 224 0.68 22.06 -3.16
C LEU A 224 0.49 21.60 -4.60
N PHE A 225 -0.76 21.59 -5.07
CA PHE A 225 -1.00 21.60 -6.51
C PHE A 225 -0.55 22.95 -7.09
N PRO A 226 0.15 22.99 -8.24
CA PRO A 226 0.36 24.25 -8.92
C PRO A 226 -1.01 24.87 -9.20
N THR A 227 -1.18 26.14 -8.82
CA THR A 227 -2.35 26.91 -9.24
C THR A 227 -2.41 26.81 -10.76
N PRO A 228 -3.53 26.41 -11.38
CA PRO A 228 -3.65 26.41 -12.84
C PRO A 228 -3.19 27.77 -13.33
N ALA A 229 -2.29 27.80 -14.32
CA ALA A 229 -1.90 29.05 -14.95
C ALA A 229 -3.18 29.80 -15.33
N SER A 230 -3.30 31.06 -14.91
CA SER A 230 -4.46 31.88 -15.24
C SER A 230 -4.65 31.83 -16.75
N ASP A 231 -5.89 31.57 -17.19
CA ASP A 231 -6.22 31.52 -18.61
C ASP A 231 -5.62 32.76 -19.29
N PRO A 232 -4.95 32.60 -20.46
CA PRO A 232 -4.40 33.72 -21.17
C PRO A 232 -5.51 34.75 -21.40
N MET A 233 -5.24 36.01 -21.02
CA MET A 233 -6.20 37.10 -21.17
C MET A 233 -6.78 37.08 -22.60
N PRO A 234 -8.11 36.99 -22.76
CA PRO A 234 -8.71 37.00 -24.09
C PRO A 234 -8.27 38.27 -24.82
N PRO A 235 -7.93 38.18 -26.12
CA PRO A 235 -7.40 39.30 -26.86
C PRO A 235 -8.37 40.48 -26.76
N THR A 236 -7.86 41.61 -26.28
CA THR A 236 -8.64 42.83 -26.14
C THR A 236 -9.10 43.24 -27.53
N LYS A 237 -10.39 43.11 -27.82
CA LYS A 237 -10.96 43.64 -29.06
C LYS A 237 -10.75 45.16 -29.02
N LYS A 238 -9.79 45.66 -29.81
CA LYS A 238 -9.72 47.09 -30.12
C LYS A 238 -11.05 47.44 -30.79
N LYS A 239 -11.83 48.32 -30.14
CA LYS A 239 -12.95 48.98 -30.80
C LYS A 239 -12.35 49.85 -31.90
N PHE A 240 -12.69 49.55 -33.15
CA PHE A 240 -12.62 50.50 -34.24
C PHE A 240 -13.80 51.45 -34.13
#